data_AF-A0A8T5MT37-F1
#
_entry.id   AF-A0A8T5MT37-F1
#
_cell.length_a   1.000
_cell.length_b   1.000
_cell.length_c   1.000
_cell.angle_alpha   90.00
_cell.angle_beta   90.00
_cell.angle_gamma   90.00
#
_symmetry.space_group_name_H-M   'P 1'
#
loop_
_entity.id
_entity.type
_entity.pdbx_description
1 polymer ?
#
loop_
_entity_poly.entity_id
_entity_poly.type
_entity_poly.pdbx_seq_one_letter_code
_entity_poly.pdbx_strand_id
1 'polypeptide(L)'
;MENKYDTKEIDSNFNISYDKFTVYVNRTFLGSVFNESKKVFKNKHELSKYIIKKYNLKRYNARNLAETFTRRWINGMRSIPLDYLLALCEIAKKDKKEIYKNILSIKFAGCRIPIEIKKFPLKLNTHWAFISECIRCEGALDGKRMTLENTSTEIISEFRNNLYQIGVGNENIKEHISVKVQVPNDLEKNDIKVFNSKGEMRNFHMRVLNLRKGIKKEIIFTDKFKYEKNLNYQILTKTNKININVLIPKYGKIEAVSDYSDKRYKNVSPSVVLVVCNKTAVWILNNIFEIPLGKKSSIIRIPEIIKNSTTDILRTVINIVFACESTISVNSKFVSVTSISKGYLKDLQGILLRFNINSTVNGYALRICGLYNFKRLENNFNFIIDKKNNQLEELLMYNSEQTPKHMAELFYLKSLKELGGEATWNQILKNANRKGNSLLTYKNRLIKSEDIKCFGKKPKILQITNFGENRLKNSNMNYWND
;
A
#
# COMPACT_ATOMS: atom_id res chain seq x y z
N MET A 1 -29.19 -9.76 -5.70
CA MET A 1 -28.61 -10.26 -6.96
C MET A 1 -27.12 -10.42 -6.76
N GLU A 2 -26.67 -11.62 -6.40
CA GLU A 2 -25.25 -11.96 -6.40
C GLU A 2 -24.82 -12.15 -7.86
N ASN A 3 -24.00 -11.22 -8.38
CA ASN A 3 -23.37 -11.41 -9.68
C ASN A 3 -22.35 -12.56 -9.55
N LYS A 4 -22.73 -13.75 -10.01
CA LYS A 4 -21.79 -14.86 -10.24
C LYS A 4 -20.89 -14.49 -11.43
N TYR A 5 -19.85 -13.70 -11.18
CA TYR A 5 -18.74 -13.57 -12.11
C TYR A 5 -17.97 -14.89 -12.08
N ASP A 6 -18.02 -15.63 -13.18
CA ASP A 6 -17.31 -16.88 -13.39
C ASP A 6 -15.79 -16.57 -13.49
N THR A 7 -15.12 -16.51 -12.34
CA THR A 7 -13.69 -16.22 -12.29
C THR A 7 -12.92 -17.47 -12.64
N LYS A 8 -12.65 -17.69 -13.95
CA LYS A 8 -11.57 -18.58 -14.35
C LYS A 8 -10.31 -18.13 -13.64
N GLU A 9 -9.77 -18.98 -12.78
CA GLU A 9 -8.56 -18.71 -12.03
C GLU A 9 -7.39 -18.58 -13.03
N ILE A 10 -7.03 -17.35 -13.38
CA ILE A 10 -5.89 -17.06 -14.25
C ILE A 10 -4.65 -17.57 -13.52
N ASP A 11 -3.85 -18.40 -14.19
CA ASP A 11 -2.63 -18.96 -13.62
C ASP A 11 -1.68 -17.83 -13.19
N SER A 12 -1.61 -17.60 -11.88
CA SER A 12 -0.95 -16.46 -11.26
C SER A 12 0.56 -16.66 -11.08
N ASN A 13 1.15 -17.55 -11.89
CA ASN A 13 2.57 -17.85 -11.88
C ASN A 13 3.38 -16.67 -12.43
N PHE A 14 4.49 -16.35 -11.78
CA PHE A 14 5.41 -15.34 -12.30
C PHE A 14 6.08 -15.87 -13.56
N ASN A 15 5.96 -15.11 -14.65
CA ASN A 15 6.68 -15.37 -15.88
C ASN A 15 8.15 -14.93 -15.74
N ILE A 16 8.97 -15.80 -15.17
CA ILE A 16 10.40 -15.54 -14.99
C ILE A 16 11.24 -16.15 -16.12
N SER A 17 12.24 -15.41 -16.58
CA SER A 17 13.21 -15.86 -17.58
C SER A 17 14.20 -16.85 -16.96
N TYR A 18 14.02 -18.16 -17.17
CA TYR A 18 14.79 -19.21 -16.46
C TYR A 18 16.32 -19.08 -16.60
N ASP A 19 16.81 -18.59 -17.74
CA ASP A 19 18.23 -18.31 -18.01
C ASP A 19 18.86 -17.25 -17.09
N LYS A 20 18.03 -16.36 -16.53
CA LYS A 20 18.48 -15.29 -15.62
C LYS A 20 18.58 -15.72 -14.16
N PHE A 21 18.18 -16.96 -13.85
CA PHE A 21 18.12 -17.44 -12.46
C PHE A 21 19.04 -18.61 -12.19
N THR A 22 19.43 -18.70 -10.92
CA THR A 22 20.11 -19.83 -10.32
C THR A 22 19.26 -20.28 -9.16
N VAL A 23 19.07 -21.58 -9.01
CA VAL A 23 18.24 -22.18 -7.96
C VAL A 23 19.08 -23.04 -7.05
N TYR A 24 18.73 -23.06 -5.77
CA TYR A 24 19.23 -24.06 -4.84
C TYR A 24 18.28 -25.24 -4.83
N VAL A 25 18.83 -26.44 -4.97
CA VAL A 25 18.05 -27.67 -5.15
C VAL A 25 18.37 -28.65 -4.02
N ASN A 26 17.39 -29.49 -3.66
CA ASN A 26 17.63 -30.62 -2.76
C ASN A 26 18.81 -31.47 -3.28
N ARG A 27 19.78 -31.75 -2.39
CA ARG A 27 21.04 -32.43 -2.76
C ARG A 27 20.79 -33.85 -3.27
N THR A 28 19.91 -34.60 -2.62
CA THR A 28 19.62 -36.00 -2.96
C THR A 28 18.92 -36.08 -4.33
N PHE A 29 17.95 -35.19 -4.57
CA PHE A 29 17.30 -35.08 -5.87
C PHE A 29 18.27 -34.67 -6.98
N LEU A 30 19.12 -33.66 -6.74
CA LEU A 30 20.09 -33.24 -7.74
C LEU A 30 21.09 -34.38 -8.07
N GLY A 31 21.49 -35.16 -7.05
CA GLY A 31 22.32 -36.35 -7.22
C GLY A 31 21.65 -37.44 -8.07
N SER A 32 20.36 -37.71 -7.85
CA SER A 32 19.62 -38.70 -8.65
C SER A 32 19.48 -38.27 -10.11
N VAL A 33 19.14 -36.99 -10.36
CA VAL A 33 19.09 -36.42 -11.72
C VAL A 33 20.42 -36.60 -12.45
N PHE A 34 21.56 -36.38 -11.78
CA PHE A 34 22.87 -36.60 -12.38
C PHE A 34 23.16 -38.06 -12.69
N ASN A 35 22.85 -38.96 -11.77
CA ASN A 35 23.11 -40.39 -11.96
C ASN A 35 22.24 -40.96 -13.09
N GLU A 36 20.98 -40.54 -13.19
CA GLU A 36 20.09 -40.93 -14.27
C GLU A 36 20.53 -40.34 -15.62
N SER A 37 20.92 -39.07 -15.65
CA SER A 37 21.43 -38.44 -16.88
C SER A 37 22.71 -39.13 -17.40
N LYS A 38 23.58 -39.60 -16.51
CA LYS A 38 24.79 -40.36 -16.89
C LYS A 38 24.49 -41.72 -17.49
N LYS A 39 23.34 -42.34 -17.24
CA LYS A 39 22.99 -43.61 -17.89
C LYS A 39 22.77 -43.44 -19.40
N VAL A 40 22.48 -42.22 -19.85
CA VAL A 40 22.21 -41.90 -21.26
C VAL A 40 23.50 -41.51 -22.02
N PHE A 41 24.55 -41.04 -21.34
CA PHE A 41 25.76 -40.50 -21.96
C PHE A 41 27.01 -41.14 -21.39
N LYS A 42 28.01 -41.46 -22.25
CA LYS A 42 29.21 -42.20 -21.83
C LYS A 42 30.05 -41.41 -20.82
N ASN A 43 30.06 -40.09 -20.93
CA ASN A 43 30.80 -39.21 -20.03
C ASN A 43 30.13 -37.83 -19.88
N LYS A 44 30.64 -37.04 -18.92
CA LYS A 44 30.11 -35.71 -18.58
C LYS A 44 30.31 -34.67 -19.70
N HIS A 45 31.34 -34.82 -20.53
CA HIS A 45 31.59 -33.91 -21.65
C HIS A 45 30.54 -34.10 -22.75
N GLU A 46 30.18 -35.34 -23.06
CA GLU A 46 29.09 -35.65 -24.00
C GLU A 46 27.76 -35.07 -23.53
N LEU A 47 27.38 -35.32 -22.26
CA LEU A 47 26.18 -34.73 -21.65
C LEU A 47 26.20 -33.20 -21.76
N SER A 48 27.35 -32.57 -21.48
CA SER A 48 27.48 -31.10 -21.53
C SER A 48 27.34 -30.54 -22.94
N LYS A 49 27.99 -31.17 -23.93
CA LYS A 49 27.86 -30.81 -25.35
C LYS A 49 26.41 -30.97 -25.82
N TYR A 50 25.76 -32.08 -25.43
CA TYR A 50 24.37 -32.34 -25.77
C TYR A 50 23.44 -31.27 -25.20
N ILE A 51 23.53 -30.96 -23.91
CA ILE A 51 22.68 -29.95 -23.27
C ILE A 51 22.84 -28.57 -23.93
N ILE A 52 24.08 -28.12 -24.13
CA ILE A 52 24.34 -26.81 -24.73
C ILE A 52 23.77 -26.74 -26.15
N LYS A 53 23.98 -27.78 -26.96
CA LYS A 53 23.50 -27.82 -28.35
C LYS A 53 21.98 -27.93 -28.42
N LYS A 54 21.36 -28.87 -27.68
CA LYS A 54 19.90 -29.14 -27.76
C LYS A 54 19.07 -27.98 -27.21
N TYR A 55 19.48 -27.39 -26.09
CA TYR A 55 18.70 -26.34 -25.40
C TYR A 55 19.25 -24.92 -25.64
N ASN A 56 20.25 -24.76 -26.50
CA ASN A 56 20.87 -23.47 -26.84
C ASN A 56 21.33 -22.67 -25.61
N LEU A 57 21.92 -23.36 -24.63
CA LEU A 57 22.30 -22.73 -23.36
C LEU A 57 23.66 -22.02 -23.50
N LYS A 58 23.68 -20.71 -23.25
CA LYS A 58 24.84 -19.84 -23.54
C LYS A 58 25.72 -19.52 -22.32
N ARG A 59 25.28 -19.88 -21.11
CA ARG A 59 25.92 -19.44 -19.86
C ARG A 59 27.28 -20.08 -19.60
N TYR A 60 27.48 -21.30 -20.10
CA TYR A 60 28.71 -22.06 -19.98
C TYR A 60 29.05 -22.72 -21.32
N ASN A 61 30.33 -22.76 -21.67
CA ASN A 61 30.82 -23.68 -22.69
C ASN A 61 30.85 -25.12 -22.15
N ALA A 62 30.99 -26.13 -23.04
CA ALA A 62 30.87 -27.53 -22.66
C ALA A 62 31.91 -27.98 -21.62
N ARG A 63 33.14 -27.46 -21.72
CA ARG A 63 34.21 -27.75 -20.76
C ARG A 63 33.88 -27.19 -19.38
N ASN A 64 33.54 -25.90 -19.30
CA ASN A 64 33.20 -25.22 -18.06
C ASN A 64 31.95 -25.83 -17.40
N LEU A 65 30.97 -26.26 -18.19
CA LEU A 65 29.79 -26.94 -17.65
C LEU A 65 30.15 -28.31 -17.05
N ALA A 66 30.98 -29.10 -17.73
CA ALA A 66 31.42 -30.40 -17.24
C ALA A 66 32.30 -30.30 -15.98
N GLU A 67 33.18 -29.30 -15.92
CA GLU A 67 33.95 -28.99 -14.72
C GLU A 67 33.01 -28.54 -13.58
N THR A 68 32.00 -27.73 -13.88
CA THR A 68 30.98 -27.30 -12.92
C THR A 68 30.17 -28.48 -12.37
N PHE A 69 29.75 -29.44 -13.22
CA PHE A 69 29.12 -30.69 -12.78
C PHE A 69 29.97 -31.41 -11.73
N THR A 70 31.26 -31.52 -12.02
CA THR A 70 32.18 -32.40 -11.29
C THR A 70 32.64 -31.78 -9.98
N ARG A 71 33.07 -30.52 -10.03
CA ARG A 71 33.71 -29.85 -8.91
C ARG A 71 32.75 -29.11 -8.01
N ARG A 72 31.65 -28.60 -8.57
CA ARG A 72 30.74 -27.69 -7.88
C ARG A 72 29.48 -28.41 -7.41
N TRP A 73 28.71 -28.97 -8.33
CA TRP A 73 27.38 -29.49 -8.01
C TRP A 73 27.41 -30.84 -7.31
N ILE A 74 28.28 -31.76 -7.74
CA ILE A 74 28.44 -33.07 -7.08
C ILE A 74 29.11 -32.93 -5.70
N ASN A 75 30.12 -32.05 -5.57
CA ASN A 75 30.88 -31.88 -4.33
C ASN A 75 30.24 -30.94 -3.30
N GLY A 76 28.95 -30.59 -3.47
CA GLY A 76 28.16 -29.96 -2.40
C GLY A 76 27.64 -28.54 -2.66
N MET A 77 27.95 -27.88 -3.79
CA MET A 77 27.25 -26.64 -4.14
C MET A 77 25.84 -26.96 -4.65
N ARG A 78 24.84 -26.56 -3.86
CA ARG A 78 23.41 -26.81 -4.14
C ARG A 78 22.84 -25.91 -5.25
N SER A 79 23.62 -24.98 -5.82
CA SER A 79 23.10 -23.95 -6.72
C SER A 79 23.40 -24.21 -8.20
N ILE A 80 22.38 -24.34 -9.05
CA ILE A 80 22.47 -24.61 -10.50
C ILE A 80 21.62 -23.60 -11.28
N PRO A 81 22.04 -23.10 -12.46
CA PRO A 81 21.15 -22.30 -13.32
C PRO A 81 19.83 -23.05 -13.60
N LEU A 82 18.71 -22.34 -13.56
CA LEU A 82 17.40 -22.96 -13.61
C LEU A 82 17.13 -23.64 -14.97
N ASP A 83 17.48 -22.97 -16.06
CA ASP A 83 17.46 -23.51 -17.42
C ASP A 83 18.30 -24.80 -17.56
N TYR A 84 19.49 -24.85 -16.96
CA TYR A 84 20.33 -26.05 -16.96
C TYR A 84 19.72 -27.18 -16.11
N LEU A 85 19.11 -26.87 -14.96
CA LEU A 85 18.42 -27.87 -14.14
C LEU A 85 17.26 -28.50 -14.91
N LEU A 86 16.44 -27.69 -15.57
CA LEU A 86 15.30 -28.16 -16.35
C LEU A 86 15.74 -29.07 -17.50
N ALA A 87 16.80 -28.68 -18.24
CA ALA A 87 17.38 -29.49 -19.30
C ALA A 87 17.89 -30.86 -18.80
N LEU A 88 18.55 -30.91 -17.64
CA LEU A 88 19.01 -32.16 -17.01
C LEU A 88 17.84 -33.03 -16.57
N CYS A 89 16.83 -32.44 -15.97
CA CYS A 89 15.67 -33.17 -15.49
C CYS A 89 14.84 -33.76 -16.65
N GLU A 90 14.76 -33.08 -17.79
CA GLU A 90 14.14 -33.63 -19.01
C GLU A 90 14.90 -34.87 -19.49
N ILE A 91 16.24 -34.83 -19.52
CA ILE A 91 17.09 -35.97 -19.90
C ILE A 91 16.89 -37.13 -18.92
N ALA A 92 16.82 -36.83 -17.61
CA ALA A 92 16.55 -37.81 -16.56
C ALA A 92 15.08 -38.25 -16.50
N LYS A 93 14.21 -37.77 -17.41
CA LYS A 93 12.77 -38.08 -17.45
C LYS A 93 12.06 -37.79 -16.12
N LYS A 94 12.45 -36.74 -15.41
CA LYS A 94 11.78 -36.29 -14.18
C LYS A 94 10.52 -35.51 -14.48
N ASP A 95 9.48 -35.75 -13.68
CA ASP A 95 8.24 -34.98 -13.77
C ASP A 95 8.42 -33.53 -13.30
N LYS A 96 7.73 -32.58 -13.93
CA LYS A 96 7.84 -31.16 -13.57
C LYS A 96 7.44 -30.87 -12.12
N LYS A 97 6.41 -31.55 -11.58
CA LYS A 97 6.01 -31.34 -10.18
C LYS A 97 7.09 -31.81 -9.22
N GLU A 98 7.77 -32.91 -9.54
CA GLU A 98 8.91 -33.41 -8.77
C GLU A 98 10.07 -32.42 -8.79
N ILE A 99 10.43 -31.88 -9.97
CA ILE A 99 11.48 -30.86 -10.10
C ILE A 99 11.15 -29.65 -9.20
N TYR A 100 9.94 -29.12 -9.33
CA TYR A 100 9.53 -27.90 -8.65
C TYR A 100 9.47 -28.05 -7.13
N LYS A 101 9.09 -29.22 -6.62
CA LYS A 101 9.11 -29.54 -5.18
C LYS A 101 10.53 -29.52 -4.61
N ASN A 102 11.53 -29.80 -5.43
CA ASN A 102 12.93 -29.89 -5.00
C ASN A 102 13.71 -28.57 -5.15
N ILE A 103 13.10 -27.51 -5.67
CA ILE A 103 13.69 -26.17 -5.70
C ILE A 103 13.44 -25.49 -4.35
N LEU A 104 14.51 -25.24 -3.60
CA LEU A 104 14.47 -24.70 -2.24
C LEU A 104 14.58 -23.17 -2.21
N SER A 105 15.34 -22.59 -3.13
CA SER A 105 15.51 -21.14 -3.19
C SER A 105 15.89 -20.69 -4.58
N ILE A 106 15.67 -19.40 -4.88
CA ILE A 106 15.93 -18.81 -6.18
C ILE A 106 16.77 -17.54 -6.05
N LYS A 107 17.64 -17.31 -7.03
CA LYS A 107 18.58 -16.20 -7.04
C LYS A 107 18.78 -15.65 -8.44
N PHE A 108 18.58 -14.35 -8.60
CA PHE A 108 18.86 -13.66 -9.85
C PHE A 108 20.37 -13.65 -10.15
N ALA A 109 20.75 -13.68 -11.44
CA ALA A 109 22.14 -13.69 -11.86
C ALA A 109 22.96 -12.53 -11.23
N GLY A 110 24.12 -12.90 -10.67
CA GLY A 110 25.00 -11.97 -9.96
C GLY A 110 24.52 -11.54 -8.56
N CYS A 111 23.34 -11.98 -8.11
CA CYS A 111 22.96 -11.82 -6.71
C CYS A 111 23.76 -12.80 -5.84
N ARG A 112 24.13 -12.38 -4.62
CA ARG A 112 24.76 -13.26 -3.63
C ARG A 112 23.73 -13.97 -2.75
N ILE A 113 22.61 -13.29 -2.51
CA ILE A 113 21.58 -13.67 -1.54
C ILE A 113 20.41 -14.33 -2.29
N PRO A 114 20.09 -15.62 -2.01
CA PRO A 114 18.90 -16.25 -2.54
C PRO A 114 17.64 -15.77 -1.80
N ILE A 115 16.47 -16.00 -2.40
CA ILE A 115 15.17 -15.95 -1.75
C ILE A 115 14.74 -17.39 -1.51
N GLU A 116 14.48 -17.76 -0.26
CA GLU A 116 13.94 -19.07 0.08
C GLU A 116 12.49 -19.17 -0.41
N ILE A 117 12.15 -20.27 -1.06
CA ILE A 117 10.82 -20.42 -1.63
C ILE A 117 10.16 -21.68 -1.08
N LYS A 118 8.89 -21.56 -0.69
CA LYS A 118 8.08 -22.71 -0.26
C LYS A 118 7.64 -23.55 -1.45
N LYS A 119 7.45 -22.94 -2.62
CA LYS A 119 6.96 -23.59 -3.84
C LYS A 119 7.48 -22.89 -5.09
N PHE A 120 7.82 -23.68 -6.11
CA PHE A 120 8.09 -23.24 -7.47
C PHE A 120 6.99 -23.75 -8.42
N PRO A 121 6.62 -23.04 -9.52
CA PRO A 121 7.00 -21.67 -9.83
C PRO A 121 6.53 -20.68 -8.75
N LEU A 122 7.19 -19.52 -8.68
CA LEU A 122 6.73 -18.43 -7.83
C LEU A 122 5.33 -18.01 -8.29
N LYS A 123 4.43 -17.77 -7.32
CA LYS A 123 3.05 -17.33 -7.58
C LYS A 123 2.80 -15.98 -6.93
N LEU A 124 1.90 -15.21 -7.53
CA LEU A 124 1.32 -14.05 -6.87
C LEU A 124 0.60 -14.51 -5.59
N ASN A 125 0.93 -13.85 -4.48
CA ASN A 125 0.26 -14.02 -3.21
C ASN A 125 0.13 -12.66 -2.52
N THR A 126 -0.58 -12.61 -1.39
CA THR A 126 -0.83 -11.37 -0.65
C THR A 126 0.47 -10.72 -0.18
N HIS A 127 1.50 -11.49 0.17
CA HIS A 127 2.79 -10.96 0.61
C HIS A 127 3.55 -10.22 -0.50
N TRP A 128 3.60 -10.80 -1.70
CA TRP A 128 4.21 -10.13 -2.85
C TRP A 128 3.43 -8.90 -3.26
N ALA A 129 2.10 -8.98 -3.29
CA ALA A 129 1.23 -7.84 -3.56
C ALA A 129 1.49 -6.73 -2.52
N PHE A 130 1.60 -7.10 -1.24
CA PHE A 130 1.86 -6.19 -0.14
C PHE A 130 3.16 -5.42 -0.34
N ILE A 131 4.26 -6.15 -0.50
CA ILE A 131 5.58 -5.56 -0.68
C ILE A 131 5.60 -4.67 -1.92
N SER A 132 5.01 -5.12 -3.02
CA SER A 132 4.98 -4.36 -4.25
C SER A 132 4.26 -3.02 -4.09
N GLU A 133 3.15 -2.99 -3.35
CA GLU A 133 2.35 -1.79 -3.20
C GLU A 133 2.98 -0.80 -2.20
N CYS A 134 3.58 -1.30 -1.11
CA CYS A 134 4.37 -0.47 -0.20
C CYS A 134 5.53 0.21 -0.93
N ILE A 135 6.27 -0.54 -1.75
CA ILE A 135 7.38 0.04 -2.52
C ILE A 135 6.85 1.03 -3.56
N ARG A 136 5.69 0.76 -4.19
CA ARG A 136 5.08 1.65 -5.17
C ARG A 136 4.68 3.00 -4.56
N CYS A 137 4.02 2.99 -3.40
CA CYS A 137 3.59 4.20 -2.70
C CYS A 137 4.78 4.93 -2.07
N GLU A 138 5.48 4.29 -1.15
CA GLU A 138 6.40 4.95 -0.21
C GLU A 138 7.87 4.58 -0.41
N GLY A 139 8.15 3.52 -1.18
CA GLY A 139 9.50 2.99 -1.32
C GLY A 139 10.30 3.48 -2.53
N ALA A 140 11.44 2.85 -2.76
CA ALA A 140 12.30 3.07 -3.92
C ALA A 140 13.07 1.81 -4.31
N LEU A 141 13.47 1.72 -5.58
CA LEU A 141 14.33 0.67 -6.12
C LEU A 141 15.59 1.28 -6.76
N ASP A 142 16.78 0.76 -6.43
CA ASP A 142 18.07 1.22 -6.99
C ASP A 142 18.79 0.17 -7.86
N GLY A 143 18.08 -0.91 -8.24
CA GLY A 143 18.61 -2.03 -9.03
C GLY A 143 19.36 -3.09 -8.21
N LYS A 144 19.76 -2.79 -6.97
CA LYS A 144 20.39 -3.76 -6.05
C LYS A 144 19.60 -3.92 -4.75
N ARG A 145 18.89 -2.88 -4.35
CA ARG A 145 18.19 -2.75 -3.08
C ARG A 145 16.80 -2.20 -3.33
N MET A 146 15.92 -2.52 -2.39
CA MET A 146 14.67 -1.79 -2.20
C MET A 146 14.72 -1.08 -0.85
N THR A 147 14.09 0.09 -0.79
CA THR A 147 14.00 0.90 0.43
C THR A 147 12.56 1.25 0.68
N LEU A 148 12.10 1.11 1.93
CA LEU A 148 10.84 1.63 2.41
C LEU A 148 11.15 2.64 3.52
N GLU A 149 10.58 3.84 3.45
CA GLU A 149 10.66 4.86 4.49
C GLU A 149 9.24 5.21 4.93
N ASN A 150 8.94 5.13 6.23
CA ASN A 150 7.62 5.52 6.72
C ASN A 150 7.65 6.04 8.16
N THR A 151 6.65 6.87 8.50
CA THR A 151 6.44 7.36 9.86
C THR A 151 5.64 6.40 10.74
N SER A 152 4.86 5.48 10.16
CA SER A 152 4.10 4.47 10.90
C SER A 152 4.96 3.22 11.11
N THR A 153 5.16 2.84 12.37
CA THR A 153 5.93 1.64 12.71
C THR A 153 5.14 0.36 12.45
N GLU A 154 3.81 0.42 12.38
CA GLU A 154 2.94 -0.68 11.96
C GLU A 154 3.19 -1.08 10.51
N ILE A 155 3.24 -0.11 9.58
CA ILE A 155 3.55 -0.36 8.16
C ILE A 155 4.94 -0.98 8.02
N ILE A 156 5.92 -0.46 8.76
CA ILE A 156 7.30 -0.96 8.76
C ILE A 156 7.36 -2.41 9.27
N SER A 157 6.67 -2.71 10.37
CA SER A 157 6.60 -4.05 10.94
C SER A 157 5.93 -5.03 9.99
N GLU A 158 4.80 -4.65 9.41
CA GLU A 158 4.05 -5.49 8.47
C GLU A 158 4.84 -5.74 7.19
N PHE A 159 5.51 -4.72 6.65
CA PHE A 159 6.42 -4.88 5.51
C PHE A 159 7.55 -5.87 5.81
N ARG A 160 8.16 -5.80 7.01
CA ARG A 160 9.19 -6.75 7.46
C ARG A 160 8.65 -8.18 7.53
N ASN A 161 7.46 -8.36 8.10
CA ASN A 161 6.82 -9.67 8.21
C ASN A 161 6.55 -10.28 6.82
N ASN A 162 6.03 -9.48 5.89
CA ASN A 162 5.79 -9.92 4.52
C ASN A 162 7.09 -10.29 3.79
N LEU A 163 8.20 -9.59 4.05
CA LEU A 163 9.54 -9.96 3.53
C LEU A 163 9.97 -11.35 4.01
N TYR A 164 9.76 -11.67 5.28
CA TYR A 164 10.04 -13.01 5.81
C TYR A 164 9.17 -14.08 5.15
N GLN A 165 7.89 -13.79 4.93
CA GLN A 165 6.98 -14.75 4.30
C GLN A 165 7.33 -15.06 2.83
N ILE A 166 7.93 -14.10 2.12
CA ILE A 166 8.47 -14.35 0.77
C ILE A 166 9.89 -14.94 0.79
N GLY A 167 10.50 -15.18 1.95
CA GLY A 167 11.79 -15.83 2.12
C GLY A 167 13.02 -14.93 2.03
N VAL A 168 12.88 -13.63 2.36
CA VAL A 168 14.03 -12.73 2.54
C VAL A 168 14.54 -12.85 3.97
N GLY A 169 15.78 -13.30 4.15
CA GLY A 169 16.41 -13.42 5.48
C GLY A 169 16.67 -12.07 6.16
N ASN A 170 16.59 -12.05 7.50
CA ASN A 170 16.78 -10.86 8.35
C ASN A 170 18.16 -10.20 8.17
N GLU A 171 19.20 -10.98 7.90
CA GLU A 171 20.56 -10.49 7.63
C GLU A 171 20.64 -9.56 6.41
N ASN A 172 19.61 -9.58 5.55
CA ASN A 172 19.51 -8.76 4.35
C ASN A 172 18.68 -7.50 4.55
N ILE A 173 18.09 -7.32 5.73
CA ILE A 173 17.25 -6.19 6.10
C ILE A 173 18.03 -5.30 7.06
N LYS A 174 18.26 -4.05 6.67
CA LYS A 174 18.88 -3.03 7.50
C LYS A 174 17.85 -2.00 7.90
N GLU A 175 17.84 -1.67 9.18
CA GLU A 175 16.87 -0.75 9.75
C GLU A 175 17.57 0.37 10.51
N HIS A 176 17.13 1.60 10.28
CA HIS A 176 17.64 2.79 10.95
C HIS A 176 16.57 3.88 10.98
N ILE A 177 16.71 4.83 11.90
CA ILE A 177 15.88 6.04 11.91
C ILE A 177 16.55 7.07 10.98
N SER A 178 15.76 7.74 10.15
CA SER A 178 16.15 8.95 9.44
C SER A 178 15.46 10.14 10.10
N VAL A 179 16.22 11.17 10.44
CA VAL A 179 15.70 12.40 11.03
C VAL A 179 16.02 13.54 10.09
N LYS A 180 14.97 14.25 9.68
CA LYS A 180 15.01 15.37 8.76
C LYS A 180 14.59 16.64 9.49
N VAL A 181 15.46 17.64 9.52
CA VAL A 181 15.27 18.87 10.32
C VAL A 181 15.37 20.08 9.41
N GLN A 182 14.31 20.87 9.34
CA GLN A 182 14.34 22.12 8.57
C GLN A 182 15.17 23.16 9.31
N VAL A 183 16.02 23.88 8.58
CA VAL A 183 16.88 24.93 9.13
C VAL A 183 16.94 26.14 8.19
N PRO A 184 17.33 27.32 8.72
CA PRO A 184 17.56 28.52 7.90
C PRO A 184 18.48 28.28 6.70
N ASN A 185 18.24 29.01 5.61
CA ASN A 185 18.99 28.83 4.35
C ASN A 185 20.42 29.40 4.41
N ASP A 186 20.67 30.34 5.30
CA ASP A 186 21.97 30.98 5.55
C ASP A 186 22.95 30.11 6.35
N LEU A 187 22.50 28.99 6.93
CA LEU A 187 23.39 28.07 7.64
C LEU A 187 24.28 27.28 6.68
N GLU A 188 25.58 27.37 6.92
CA GLU A 188 26.60 26.64 6.17
C GLU A 188 26.91 25.28 6.79
N LYS A 189 27.24 24.29 5.94
CA LYS A 189 27.46 22.91 6.37
C LYS A 189 28.58 22.79 7.41
N ASN A 190 29.65 23.56 7.26
CA ASN A 190 30.82 23.52 8.14
C ASN A 190 30.51 24.07 9.55
N ASP A 191 29.42 24.80 9.69
CA ASP A 191 29.00 25.41 10.96
C ASP A 191 28.08 24.50 11.77
N ILE A 192 27.75 23.31 11.24
CA ILE A 192 26.77 22.40 11.81
C ILE A 192 27.46 21.15 12.35
N LYS A 193 27.17 20.81 13.61
CA LYS A 193 27.54 19.52 14.20
C LYS A 193 26.28 18.84 14.75
N VAL A 194 26.11 17.56 14.44
CA VAL A 194 24.98 16.76 14.92
C VAL A 194 25.50 15.70 15.90
N PHE A 195 24.91 15.64 17.09
CA PHE A 195 25.24 14.67 18.13
C PHE A 195 24.01 13.84 18.49
N ASN A 196 24.22 12.56 18.82
CA ASN A 196 23.17 11.69 19.34
C ASN A 196 23.06 11.72 20.87
N SER A 197 22.24 10.84 21.43
CA SER A 197 21.99 10.75 22.88
C SER A 197 23.20 10.32 23.69
N LYS A 198 24.24 9.78 23.05
CA LYS A 198 25.52 9.40 23.67
C LYS A 198 26.61 10.46 23.51
N GLY A 199 26.30 11.59 22.88
CA GLY A 199 27.31 12.60 22.52
C GLY A 199 28.21 12.18 21.34
N GLU A 200 27.87 11.11 20.62
CA GLU A 200 28.60 10.71 19.41
C GLU A 200 28.21 11.62 18.25
N MET A 201 29.22 12.12 17.51
CA MET A 201 28.98 12.90 16.30
C MET A 201 28.36 12.03 15.20
N ARG A 202 27.36 12.56 14.48
CA ARG A 202 26.67 11.90 13.37
C ARG A 202 26.96 12.62 12.06
N ASN A 203 27.27 11.83 11.04
CA ASN A 203 27.33 12.31 9.68
C ASN A 203 25.93 12.72 9.20
N PHE A 204 25.87 13.83 8.48
CA PHE A 204 24.63 14.34 7.91
C PHE A 204 24.85 14.81 6.47
N HIS A 205 23.75 14.89 5.73
CA HIS A 205 23.69 15.57 4.44
C HIS A 205 22.73 16.75 4.54
N MET A 206 22.92 17.74 3.67
CA MET A 206 22.03 18.89 3.55
C MET A 206 21.40 18.89 2.17
N ARG A 207 20.12 19.25 2.11
CA ARG A 207 19.43 19.52 0.85
C ARG A 207 18.68 20.84 0.91
N VAL A 208 18.57 21.51 -0.22
CA VAL A 208 17.76 22.73 -0.37
C VAL A 208 16.32 22.34 -0.71
N LEU A 209 15.38 22.93 0.01
CA LEU A 209 13.94 22.77 -0.19
C LEU A 209 13.35 24.07 -0.74
N ASN A 210 12.82 23.99 -1.97
CA ASN A 210 12.06 25.07 -2.58
C ASN A 210 10.59 24.96 -2.19
N LEU A 211 10.20 25.61 -1.10
CA LEU A 211 8.83 25.61 -0.59
C LEU A 211 8.09 26.87 -1.04
N ARG A 212 6.75 26.82 -1.05
CA ARG A 212 5.91 28.00 -1.32
C ARG A 212 6.18 29.17 -0.35
N LYS A 213 6.63 28.85 0.87
CA LYS A 213 6.94 29.83 1.92
C LYS A 213 8.40 30.30 1.91
N GLY A 214 9.12 30.07 0.81
CA GLY A 214 10.53 30.41 0.66
C GLY A 214 11.47 29.20 0.65
N ILE A 215 12.74 29.48 0.39
CA ILE A 215 13.81 28.47 0.34
C ILE A 215 14.24 28.14 1.77
N LYS A 216 14.34 26.85 2.08
CA LYS A 216 14.89 26.34 3.35
C LYS A 216 15.99 25.32 3.07
N LYS A 217 16.83 25.05 4.07
CA LYS A 217 17.72 23.89 4.07
C LYS A 217 17.12 22.80 4.96
N GLU A 218 17.44 21.54 4.68
CA GLU A 218 17.09 20.40 5.53
C GLU A 218 18.34 19.60 5.86
N ILE A 219 18.60 19.41 7.14
CA ILE A 219 19.65 18.54 7.67
C ILE A 219 19.06 17.15 7.81
N ILE A 220 19.72 16.16 7.23
CA ILE A 220 19.27 14.77 7.25
C ILE A 220 20.39 13.89 7.77
N PHE A 221 20.11 13.14 8.82
CA PHE A 221 21.03 12.18 9.40
C PHE A 221 20.28 10.88 9.73
N THR A 222 21.06 9.84 10.00
CA THR A 222 20.54 8.51 10.33
C THR A 222 21.17 7.97 11.59
N ASP A 223 20.42 7.17 12.35
CA ASP A 223 20.96 6.49 13.53
C ASP A 223 20.39 5.08 13.70
N LYS A 224 21.10 4.24 14.47
CA LYS A 224 20.54 3.00 14.99
C LYS A 224 19.55 3.34 16.10
N PHE A 225 18.51 2.53 16.25
CA PHE A 225 17.51 2.75 17.29
C PHE A 225 17.00 1.43 17.88
N LYS A 226 16.17 1.57 18.92
CA LYS A 226 15.31 0.52 19.44
C LYS A 226 13.91 1.11 19.61
N TYR A 227 12.88 0.29 19.38
CA TYR A 227 11.50 0.66 19.65
C TYR A 227 11.29 0.97 21.14
N GLU A 228 10.28 1.77 21.44
CA GLU A 228 9.88 2.19 22.80
C GLU A 228 10.99 2.96 23.55
N LYS A 229 11.88 3.61 22.79
CA LYS A 229 12.92 4.48 23.34
C LYS A 229 12.84 5.87 22.75
N ASN A 230 13.13 6.85 23.61
CA ASN A 230 13.38 8.22 23.20
C ASN A 230 14.82 8.37 22.71
N LEU A 231 14.98 9.00 21.55
CA LEU A 231 16.26 9.41 21.02
C LEU A 231 16.37 10.93 21.14
N ASN A 232 17.45 11.38 21.77
CA ASN A 232 17.75 12.79 21.90
C ASN A 232 18.89 13.13 20.95
N TYR A 233 18.73 14.19 20.16
CA TYR A 233 19.76 14.71 19.27
C TYR A 233 20.03 16.17 19.61
N GLN A 234 21.28 16.59 19.41
CA GLN A 234 21.68 17.99 19.53
C GLN A 234 22.31 18.44 18.21
N ILE A 235 21.77 19.51 17.63
CA ILE A 235 22.36 20.19 16.48
C ILE A 235 22.98 21.48 16.99
N LEU A 236 24.31 21.57 16.95
CA LEU A 236 25.05 22.78 17.27
C LEU A 236 25.31 23.55 15.99
N THR A 237 24.99 24.84 16.03
CA THR A 237 25.38 25.84 15.03
C THR A 237 26.29 26.88 15.68
N LYS A 238 26.81 27.84 14.92
CA LYS A 238 27.60 28.96 15.49
C LYS A 238 26.84 29.75 16.57
N THR A 239 25.54 29.93 16.40
CA THR A 239 24.72 30.85 17.21
C THR A 239 23.65 30.16 18.05
N ASN A 240 23.25 28.95 17.66
CA ASN A 240 22.13 28.24 18.27
C ASN A 240 22.49 26.79 18.59
N LYS A 241 21.85 26.28 19.64
CA LYS A 241 21.73 24.86 19.95
C LYS A 241 20.28 24.43 19.74
N ILE A 242 20.08 23.33 19.03
CA ILE A 242 18.76 22.74 18.76
C ILE A 242 18.72 21.35 19.39
N ASN A 243 17.82 21.15 20.34
CA ASN A 243 17.52 19.83 20.89
C ASN A 243 16.32 19.22 20.16
N ILE A 244 16.44 17.94 19.83
CA ILE A 244 15.40 17.17 19.17
C ILE A 244 15.16 15.92 19.98
N ASN A 245 13.90 15.68 20.34
CA ASN A 245 13.45 14.44 20.96
C ASN A 245 12.61 13.67 19.95
N VAL A 246 12.94 12.40 19.73
CA VAL A 246 12.20 11.49 18.84
C VAL A 246 11.72 10.28 19.64
N LEU A 247 10.40 10.08 19.68
CA LEU A 247 9.75 8.90 20.26
C LEU A 247 9.41 7.92 19.15
N ILE A 248 9.95 6.70 19.25
CA ILE A 248 9.71 5.63 18.28
C ILE A 248 8.84 4.56 18.94
N PRO A 249 7.51 4.61 18.82
CA PRO A 249 6.64 3.62 19.44
C PRO A 249 6.75 2.27 18.72
N LYS A 250 6.46 1.17 19.42
CA LYS A 250 6.41 -0.17 18.79
C LYS A 250 5.31 -0.25 17.72
N TYR A 251 4.16 0.37 18.01
CA TYR A 251 3.04 0.54 17.11
C TYR A 251 2.59 2.00 17.20
N GLY A 252 2.50 2.69 16.08
CA GLY A 252 2.02 4.06 16.01
C GLY A 252 2.82 4.90 15.05
N LYS A 253 2.44 6.18 15.01
CA LYS A 253 3.22 7.19 14.31
C LYS A 253 4.43 7.60 15.16
N ILE A 254 5.59 7.71 14.54
CA ILE A 254 6.79 8.29 15.15
C ILE A 254 6.55 9.78 15.40
N GLU A 255 6.87 10.21 16.61
CA GLU A 255 6.72 11.60 17.03
C GLU A 255 8.08 12.24 17.22
N ALA A 256 8.20 13.50 16.86
CA ALA A 256 9.39 14.28 17.15
C ALA A 256 9.03 15.71 17.54
N VAL A 257 9.79 16.23 18.49
CA VAL A 257 9.69 17.60 18.97
C VAL A 257 11.05 18.25 18.87
N SER A 258 11.08 19.50 18.39
CA SER A 258 12.25 20.36 18.44
C SER A 258 11.98 21.58 19.31
N ASP A 259 12.98 21.97 20.10
CA ASP A 259 12.96 23.19 20.90
C ASP A 259 13.37 24.46 20.13
N TYR A 260 13.59 24.36 18.81
CA TYR A 260 14.08 25.48 18.02
C TYR A 260 13.20 26.72 18.17
N SER A 261 13.75 27.86 18.56
CA SER A 261 12.97 29.05 18.92
C SER A 261 12.05 29.53 17.79
N ASP A 262 12.53 29.51 16.55
CA ASP A 262 11.76 29.94 15.38
C ASP A 262 10.80 28.84 14.90
N LYS A 263 9.49 29.10 15.08
CA LYS A 263 8.38 28.24 14.64
C LYS A 263 8.46 27.85 13.16
N ARG A 264 9.11 28.64 12.30
CA ARG A 264 9.29 28.33 10.87
C ARG A 264 10.16 27.10 10.65
N TYR A 265 11.03 26.75 11.58
CA TYR A 265 12.02 25.67 11.45
C TYR A 265 11.89 24.60 12.54
N LYS A 266 10.84 24.64 13.36
CA LYS A 266 10.51 23.58 14.34
C LYS A 266 10.15 22.23 13.72
N ASN A 267 9.94 22.17 12.41
CA ASN A 267 9.49 20.96 11.74
C ASN A 267 10.61 19.93 11.68
N VAL A 268 10.42 18.86 12.44
CA VAL A 268 11.21 17.62 12.38
C VAL A 268 10.35 16.54 11.76
N SER A 269 10.89 15.84 10.77
CA SER A 269 10.24 14.71 10.10
C SER A 269 11.08 13.46 10.32
N PRO A 270 10.82 12.70 11.40
CA PRO A 270 11.46 11.42 11.65
C PRO A 270 10.77 10.32 10.83
N SER A 271 11.51 9.29 10.45
CA SER A 271 10.96 8.12 9.75
C SER A 271 11.86 6.91 9.98
N VAL A 272 11.27 5.72 10.00
CA VAL A 272 12.05 4.48 9.96
C VAL A 272 12.30 4.11 8.51
N VAL A 273 13.55 3.78 8.20
CA VAL A 273 14.01 3.36 6.89
C VAL A 273 14.41 1.88 6.95
N LEU A 274 13.72 1.05 6.17
CA LEU A 274 14.09 -0.33 5.89
C LEU A 274 14.78 -0.42 4.55
N VAL A 275 16.04 -0.86 4.55
CA VAL A 275 16.82 -1.13 3.34
C VAL A 275 17.01 -2.63 3.18
N VAL A 276 16.48 -3.20 2.11
CA VAL A 276 16.57 -4.62 1.81
C VAL A 276 17.57 -4.85 0.68
N CYS A 277 18.67 -5.53 1.00
CA CYS A 277 19.76 -5.82 0.07
C CYS A 277 19.54 -7.13 -0.71
N ASN A 278 18.42 -7.26 -1.44
CA ASN A 278 18.12 -8.47 -2.21
C ASN A 278 17.82 -8.16 -3.68
N LYS A 279 18.81 -8.37 -4.56
CA LYS A 279 18.69 -8.10 -6.00
C LYS A 279 17.64 -8.98 -6.69
N THR A 280 17.41 -10.19 -6.19
CA THR A 280 16.38 -11.10 -6.71
C THR A 280 14.99 -10.49 -6.50
N ALA A 281 14.72 -9.98 -5.30
CA ALA A 281 13.44 -9.33 -4.98
C ALA A 281 13.25 -8.06 -5.81
N VAL A 282 14.30 -7.24 -5.92
CA VAL A 282 14.29 -6.01 -6.76
C VAL A 282 13.99 -6.34 -8.22
N TRP A 283 14.58 -7.41 -8.76
CA TRP A 283 14.30 -7.84 -10.13
C TRP A 283 12.83 -8.24 -10.29
N ILE A 284 12.28 -9.02 -9.35
CA ILE A 284 10.86 -9.43 -9.36
C ILE A 284 9.96 -8.19 -9.30
N LEU A 285 10.20 -7.28 -8.37
CA LEU A 285 9.43 -6.04 -8.23
C LEU A 285 9.49 -5.15 -9.49
N ASN A 286 10.64 -5.08 -10.14
CA ASN A 286 10.81 -4.27 -11.34
C ASN A 286 10.21 -4.92 -12.59
N ASN A 287 10.39 -6.23 -12.80
CA ASN A 287 10.04 -6.91 -14.06
C ASN A 287 8.66 -7.57 -14.02
N ILE A 288 8.21 -8.04 -12.85
CA ILE A 288 6.90 -8.70 -12.69
C ILE A 288 5.85 -7.70 -12.17
N PHE A 289 6.23 -6.86 -11.21
CA PHE A 289 5.32 -5.85 -10.64
C PHE A 289 5.45 -4.47 -11.29
N GLU A 290 6.28 -4.34 -12.33
CA GLU A 290 6.41 -3.13 -13.14
C GLU A 290 6.71 -1.87 -12.29
N ILE A 291 7.49 -2.01 -11.22
CA ILE A 291 7.92 -0.87 -10.40
C ILE A 291 9.20 -0.27 -11.03
N PRO A 292 9.18 0.99 -11.50
CA PRO A 292 10.36 1.60 -12.11
C PRO A 292 11.52 1.75 -11.11
N LEU A 293 12.74 1.66 -11.62
CA LEU A 293 13.94 2.03 -10.86
C LEU A 293 14.06 3.56 -10.79
N GLY A 294 14.47 4.11 -9.65
CA GLY A 294 14.66 5.55 -9.47
C GLY A 294 13.35 6.35 -9.33
N LYS A 295 13.27 7.50 -10.01
CA LYS A 295 12.11 8.42 -9.92
C LYS A 295 10.89 7.79 -10.59
N LYS A 296 9.86 7.47 -9.80
CA LYS A 296 8.70 6.69 -10.27
C LYS A 296 7.33 7.38 -10.14
N SER A 297 7.20 8.41 -9.30
CA SER A 297 5.89 8.94 -8.84
C SER A 297 4.92 9.36 -9.95
N SER A 298 5.42 9.79 -11.12
CA SER A 298 4.58 10.22 -12.26
C SER A 298 4.21 9.11 -13.24
N ILE A 299 4.89 7.96 -13.21
CA ILE A 299 4.77 6.89 -14.22
C ILE A 299 4.30 5.55 -13.65
N ILE A 300 4.18 5.41 -12.32
CA ILE A 300 3.68 4.17 -11.71
C ILE A 300 2.28 3.81 -12.20
N ARG A 301 2.01 2.52 -12.32
CA ARG A 301 0.69 1.92 -12.62
C ARG A 301 0.49 0.67 -11.78
N ILE A 302 -0.72 0.11 -11.74
CA ILE A 302 -0.96 -1.20 -11.12
C ILE A 302 -0.81 -2.27 -12.21
N PRO A 303 0.10 -3.25 -12.05
CA PRO A 303 0.39 -4.24 -13.08
C PRO A 303 -0.82 -5.15 -13.34
N GLU A 304 -0.96 -5.64 -14.57
CA GLU A 304 -2.08 -6.51 -14.98
C GLU A 304 -2.20 -7.77 -14.11
N ILE A 305 -1.08 -8.33 -13.67
CA ILE A 305 -1.07 -9.51 -12.79
C ILE A 305 -1.81 -9.26 -11.47
N ILE A 306 -1.79 -8.02 -10.95
CA ILE A 306 -2.57 -7.61 -9.79
C ILE A 306 -4.00 -7.25 -10.20
N LYS A 307 -4.20 -6.48 -11.27
CA LYS A 307 -5.57 -6.06 -11.65
C LYS A 307 -6.50 -7.23 -11.94
N ASN A 308 -5.95 -8.32 -12.48
CA ASN A 308 -6.67 -9.54 -12.82
C ASN A 308 -6.64 -10.61 -11.71
N SER A 309 -6.11 -10.28 -10.52
CA SER A 309 -6.02 -11.23 -9.42
C SER A 309 -7.34 -11.42 -8.67
N THR A 310 -7.29 -12.30 -7.67
CA THR A 310 -8.38 -12.54 -6.72
C THR A 310 -8.70 -11.32 -5.87
N THR A 311 -9.90 -11.31 -5.30
CA THR A 311 -10.40 -10.25 -4.41
C THR A 311 -9.47 -10.01 -3.21
N ASP A 312 -8.87 -11.07 -2.64
CA ASP A 312 -7.99 -10.93 -1.48
C ASP A 312 -6.71 -10.15 -1.80
N ILE A 313 -6.10 -10.42 -2.96
CA ILE A 313 -4.93 -9.67 -3.43
C ILE A 313 -5.28 -8.20 -3.67
N LEU A 314 -6.42 -7.94 -4.32
CA LEU A 314 -6.89 -6.58 -4.54
C LEU A 314 -7.19 -5.85 -3.23
N ARG A 315 -7.75 -6.56 -2.25
CA ARG A 315 -8.00 -6.04 -0.91
C ARG A 315 -6.69 -5.65 -0.23
N THR A 316 -5.68 -6.52 -0.30
CA THR A 316 -4.33 -6.21 0.20
C THR A 316 -3.77 -4.94 -0.42
N VAL A 317 -3.85 -4.79 -1.75
CA VAL A 317 -3.37 -3.61 -2.47
C VAL A 317 -4.09 -2.35 -2.00
N ILE A 318 -5.43 -2.34 -1.99
CA ILE A 318 -6.21 -1.18 -1.57
C ILE A 318 -5.97 -0.80 -0.10
N ASN A 319 -5.85 -1.78 0.81
CA ASN A 319 -5.53 -1.52 2.21
C ASN A 319 -4.21 -0.75 2.37
N ILE A 320 -3.21 -1.08 1.57
CA ILE A 320 -1.89 -0.44 1.62
C ILE A 320 -1.94 0.96 1.04
N VAL A 321 -2.61 1.13 -0.10
CA VAL A 321 -2.82 2.46 -0.68
C VAL A 321 -3.52 3.37 0.32
N PHE A 322 -4.55 2.86 1.01
CA PHE A 322 -5.21 3.63 2.03
C PHE A 322 -4.35 3.85 3.27
N ALA A 323 -3.51 2.91 3.68
CA ALA A 323 -2.56 3.11 4.77
C ALA A 323 -1.54 4.21 4.46
N CYS A 324 -0.95 4.21 3.26
CA CYS A 324 0.11 5.14 2.85
C CYS A 324 -0.44 6.50 2.38
N GLU A 325 -1.32 6.51 1.39
CA GLU A 325 -1.61 7.70 0.56
C GLU A 325 -2.97 8.33 0.83
N SER A 326 -3.84 7.68 1.64
CA SER A 326 -5.17 8.24 1.88
C SER A 326 -5.23 9.33 2.93
N THR A 327 -6.15 10.26 2.69
CA THR A 327 -6.67 11.22 3.63
C THR A 327 -8.17 10.95 3.84
N ILE A 328 -8.58 10.80 5.10
CA ILE A 328 -9.97 10.67 5.49
C ILE A 328 -10.38 11.99 6.15
N SER A 329 -11.26 12.75 5.49
CA SER A 329 -11.77 14.03 6.00
C SER A 329 -13.19 13.86 6.50
N VAL A 330 -13.33 13.74 7.83
CA VAL A 330 -14.63 13.62 8.52
C VAL A 330 -15.51 14.85 8.22
N ASN A 331 -14.96 16.05 8.45
CA ASN A 331 -15.68 17.32 8.24
C ASN A 331 -16.12 17.54 6.79
N SER A 332 -15.25 17.21 5.83
CA SER A 332 -15.55 17.39 4.40
C SER A 332 -16.22 16.16 3.77
N LYS A 333 -16.45 15.10 4.56
CA LYS A 333 -17.17 13.88 4.19
C LYS A 333 -16.61 13.17 2.94
N PHE A 334 -15.30 12.98 2.89
CA PHE A 334 -14.67 12.24 1.79
C PHE A 334 -13.45 11.42 2.26
N VAL A 335 -13.17 10.36 1.51
CA VAL A 335 -11.88 9.66 1.51
C VAL A 335 -11.19 9.99 0.20
N SER A 336 -9.91 10.38 0.24
CA SER A 336 -9.15 10.68 -0.99
C SER A 336 -7.79 10.04 -0.99
N VAL A 337 -7.34 9.62 -2.17
CA VAL A 337 -5.96 9.19 -2.44
C VAL A 337 -5.36 10.18 -3.43
N THR A 338 -4.18 10.69 -3.14
CA THR A 338 -3.46 11.61 -4.04
C THR A 338 -2.30 10.92 -4.70
N SER A 339 -2.09 11.16 -6.00
CA SER A 339 -0.91 10.66 -6.71
C SER A 339 -0.64 11.51 -7.95
N ILE A 340 0.65 11.72 -8.27
CA ILE A 340 1.07 12.41 -9.49
C ILE A 340 0.75 11.54 -10.73
N SER A 341 0.76 10.21 -10.58
CA SER A 341 0.40 9.31 -11.67
C SER A 341 -1.13 9.19 -11.81
N LYS A 342 -1.67 9.86 -12.83
CA LYS A 342 -3.09 9.69 -13.22
C LYS A 342 -3.42 8.25 -13.64
N GLY A 343 -2.46 7.55 -14.25
CA GLY A 343 -2.63 6.15 -14.66
C GLY A 343 -2.91 5.26 -13.46
N TYR A 344 -2.13 5.43 -12.39
CA TYR A 344 -2.31 4.73 -11.14
C TYR A 344 -3.67 5.02 -10.47
N LEU A 345 -4.11 6.28 -10.42
CA LEU A 345 -5.42 6.63 -9.88
C LEU A 345 -6.58 6.00 -10.68
N LYS A 346 -6.47 5.92 -12.02
CA LYS A 346 -7.47 5.24 -12.86
C LYS A 346 -7.47 3.73 -12.62
N ASP A 347 -6.29 3.12 -12.47
CA ASP A 347 -6.18 1.70 -12.16
C ASP A 347 -6.83 1.42 -10.78
N LEU A 348 -6.62 2.27 -9.78
CA LEU A 348 -7.28 2.18 -8.46
C LEU A 348 -8.79 2.36 -8.55
N GLN A 349 -9.28 3.32 -9.34
CA GLN A 349 -10.71 3.50 -9.59
C GLN A 349 -11.33 2.22 -10.16
N GLY A 350 -10.66 1.58 -11.12
CA GLY A 350 -11.11 0.31 -11.69
C GLY A 350 -11.18 -0.83 -10.67
N ILE A 351 -10.18 -0.93 -9.79
CA ILE A 351 -10.17 -1.93 -8.69
C ILE A 351 -11.30 -1.65 -7.69
N LEU A 352 -11.48 -0.40 -7.26
CA LEU A 352 -12.55 -0.02 -6.32
C LEU A 352 -13.94 -0.35 -6.89
N LEU A 353 -14.14 -0.17 -8.20
CA LEU A 353 -15.40 -0.54 -8.86
C LEU A 353 -15.70 -2.04 -8.74
N ARG A 354 -14.69 -2.93 -8.71
CA ARG A 354 -14.89 -4.38 -8.45
C ARG A 354 -15.44 -4.66 -7.06
N PHE A 355 -15.21 -3.76 -6.10
CA PHE A 355 -15.82 -3.79 -4.76
C PHE A 355 -17.13 -2.98 -4.69
N ASN A 356 -17.69 -2.62 -5.84
CA ASN A 356 -18.83 -1.72 -5.99
C ASN A 356 -18.60 -0.34 -5.35
N ILE A 357 -17.37 0.16 -5.25
CA ILE A 357 -17.10 1.47 -4.68
C ILE A 357 -16.93 2.49 -5.80
N ASN A 358 -17.89 3.40 -5.89
CA ASN A 358 -17.84 4.49 -6.86
C ASN A 358 -16.85 5.55 -6.38
N SER A 359 -15.92 5.90 -7.25
CA SER A 359 -14.92 6.94 -7.00
C SER A 359 -14.76 7.85 -8.21
N THR A 360 -14.29 9.06 -7.98
CA THR A 360 -14.05 10.07 -9.02
C THR A 360 -12.58 10.46 -9.04
N VAL A 361 -11.96 10.51 -10.21
CA VAL A 361 -10.59 10.99 -10.36
C VAL A 361 -10.64 12.42 -10.91
N ASN A 362 -10.16 13.39 -10.13
CA ASN A 362 -10.06 14.79 -10.54
C ASN A 362 -8.62 15.30 -10.32
N GLY A 363 -7.94 15.65 -11.41
CA GLY A 363 -6.55 16.08 -11.37
C GLY A 363 -5.62 14.98 -10.86
N TYR A 364 -5.06 15.19 -9.67
CA TYR A 364 -4.12 14.29 -8.98
C TYR A 364 -4.73 13.65 -7.73
N ALA A 365 -6.06 13.59 -7.66
CA ALA A 365 -6.79 12.99 -6.54
C ALA A 365 -7.89 12.05 -7.02
N LEU A 366 -7.95 10.86 -6.43
CA LEU A 366 -9.11 9.99 -6.43
C LEU A 366 -9.93 10.29 -5.18
N ARG A 367 -11.25 10.50 -5.32
CA ARG A 367 -12.17 10.81 -4.22
C ARG A 367 -13.32 9.81 -4.16
N ILE A 368 -13.61 9.36 -2.95
CA ILE A 368 -14.74 8.51 -2.58
C ILE A 368 -15.62 9.32 -1.64
N CYS A 369 -16.90 9.42 -1.97
CA CYS A 369 -17.89 10.17 -1.20
C CYS A 369 -19.17 9.34 -1.02
N GLY A 370 -19.95 9.68 0.00
CA GLY A 370 -21.29 9.13 0.21
C GLY A 370 -21.33 7.87 1.09
N LEU A 371 -22.39 7.79 1.90
CA LEU A 371 -22.55 6.76 2.95
C LEU A 371 -22.42 5.33 2.42
N TYR A 372 -23.05 5.01 1.28
CA TYR A 372 -22.98 3.66 0.70
C TYR A 372 -21.56 3.23 0.34
N ASN A 373 -20.74 4.16 -0.17
CA ASN A 373 -19.34 3.86 -0.46
C ASN A 373 -18.53 3.68 0.82
N PHE A 374 -18.80 4.47 1.86
CA PHE A 374 -18.14 4.31 3.16
C PHE A 374 -18.49 2.99 3.84
N LYS A 375 -19.76 2.56 3.81
CA LYS A 375 -20.15 1.22 4.30
C LYS A 375 -19.47 0.11 3.51
N ARG A 376 -19.35 0.28 2.19
CA ARG A 376 -18.59 -0.67 1.35
C ARG A 376 -17.11 -0.66 1.68
N LEU A 377 -16.52 0.49 2.04
CA LEU A 377 -15.13 0.54 2.48
C LEU A 377 -14.95 -0.27 3.77
N GLU A 378 -15.76 0.01 4.78
CA GLU A 378 -15.76 -0.68 6.08
C GLU A 378 -15.94 -2.20 5.92
N ASN A 379 -16.92 -2.62 5.11
CA ASN A 379 -17.22 -4.05 4.92
C ASN A 379 -16.15 -4.81 4.13
N ASN A 380 -15.37 -4.13 3.28
CA ASN A 380 -14.42 -4.79 2.38
C ASN A 380 -12.97 -4.61 2.81
N PHE A 381 -12.63 -3.62 3.62
CA PHE A 381 -11.26 -3.24 3.93
C PHE A 381 -11.09 -3.04 5.43
N ASN A 382 -9.99 -3.58 5.95
CA ASN A 382 -9.52 -3.33 7.30
C ASN A 382 -8.22 -2.53 7.18
N PHE A 383 -8.25 -1.24 7.48
CA PHE A 383 -7.06 -0.40 7.30
C PHE A 383 -6.00 -0.78 8.32
N ILE A 384 -4.74 -0.78 7.88
CA ILE A 384 -3.58 -1.13 8.70
C ILE A 384 -3.38 -0.13 9.86
N ILE A 385 -3.83 1.12 9.68
CA ILE A 385 -3.69 2.18 10.67
C ILE A 385 -5.03 2.37 11.37
N ASP A 386 -5.10 2.04 12.66
CA ASP A 386 -6.33 2.12 13.47
C ASP A 386 -6.98 3.50 13.43
N LYS A 387 -6.17 4.56 13.47
CA LYS A 387 -6.66 5.95 13.34
C LYS A 387 -7.51 6.14 12.08
N LYS A 388 -7.18 5.48 10.96
CA LYS A 388 -7.95 5.59 9.73
C LYS A 388 -9.26 4.80 9.81
N ASN A 389 -9.30 3.68 10.52
CA ASN A 389 -10.54 2.95 10.80
C ASN A 389 -11.49 3.83 11.64
N ASN A 390 -10.99 4.41 12.74
CA ASN A 390 -11.79 5.30 13.59
C ASN A 390 -12.35 6.50 12.80
N GLN A 391 -11.54 7.11 11.92
CA GLN A 391 -12.00 8.19 11.06
C GLN A 391 -13.07 7.76 10.05
N LEU A 392 -13.04 6.50 9.58
CA LEU A 392 -14.06 5.94 8.70
C LEU A 392 -15.36 5.67 9.48
N GLU A 393 -15.27 5.16 10.71
CA GLU A 393 -16.40 4.99 11.62
C GLU A 393 -17.08 6.33 11.94
N GLU A 394 -16.29 7.35 12.29
CA GLU A 394 -16.80 8.71 12.49
C GLU A 394 -17.55 9.22 11.23
N LEU A 395 -16.99 8.99 10.04
CA LEU A 395 -17.67 9.33 8.78
C LEU A 395 -19.02 8.63 8.61
N LEU A 396 -19.15 7.38 9.06
CA LEU A 396 -20.40 6.63 8.98
C LEU A 396 -21.44 7.21 9.93
N MET A 397 -21.06 7.55 11.17
CA MET A 397 -21.94 8.19 12.14
C MET A 397 -22.42 9.57 11.66
N TYR A 398 -21.52 10.43 11.18
CA TYR A 398 -21.88 11.76 10.67
C TYR A 398 -22.77 11.74 9.42
N ASN A 399 -22.80 10.61 8.70
CA ASN A 399 -23.65 10.44 7.52
C ASN A 399 -24.95 9.68 7.80
N SER A 400 -25.00 8.83 8.82
CA SER A 400 -26.28 8.24 9.28
C SER A 400 -27.21 9.31 9.86
N GLU A 401 -26.66 10.37 10.45
CA GLU A 401 -27.43 11.54 10.91
C GLU A 401 -28.01 12.40 9.76
N GLN A 402 -27.51 12.24 8.53
CA GLN A 402 -28.06 12.94 7.37
C GLN A 402 -29.04 12.04 6.62
N THR A 403 -30.32 12.18 6.99
CA THR A 403 -31.43 11.56 6.28
C THR A 403 -31.33 11.80 4.75
N PRO A 404 -31.46 10.76 3.90
CA PRO A 404 -31.45 10.91 2.44
C PRO A 404 -32.33 12.08 1.97
N LYS A 405 -31.96 12.78 0.88
CA LYS A 405 -32.67 14.00 0.42
C LYS A 405 -34.19 13.85 0.33
N HIS A 406 -34.67 12.69 -0.15
CA HIS A 406 -36.09 12.35 -0.26
C HIS A 406 -36.73 12.00 1.09
N MET A 407 -35.93 11.47 2.03
CA MET A 407 -36.37 11.23 3.39
C MET A 407 -36.42 12.52 4.22
N ALA A 408 -35.54 13.49 3.98
CA ALA A 408 -35.59 14.77 4.71
C ALA A 408 -36.97 15.45 4.59
N GLU A 409 -37.57 15.39 3.41
CA GLU A 409 -38.94 15.85 3.14
C GLU A 409 -39.97 15.06 3.96
N LEU A 410 -39.87 13.73 4.02
CA LEU A 410 -40.73 12.87 4.83
C LEU A 410 -40.61 13.14 6.33
N PHE A 411 -39.41 13.46 6.84
CA PHE A 411 -39.23 13.83 8.25
C PHE A 411 -39.91 15.14 8.61
N TYR A 412 -39.88 16.15 7.73
CA TYR A 412 -40.63 17.39 7.96
C TYR A 412 -42.14 17.18 7.88
N LEU A 413 -42.61 16.34 6.95
CA LEU A 413 -44.03 15.96 6.86
C LEU A 413 -44.49 15.20 8.11
N LYS A 414 -43.71 14.22 8.57
CA LYS A 414 -44.00 13.47 9.80
C LYS A 414 -44.03 14.40 11.01
N SER A 415 -43.04 15.28 11.14
CA SER A 415 -42.95 16.24 12.23
C SER A 415 -44.11 17.25 12.22
N LEU A 416 -44.54 17.72 11.04
CA LEU A 416 -45.73 18.57 10.89
C LEU A 416 -47.01 17.83 11.29
N LYS A 417 -47.14 16.56 10.89
CA LYS A 417 -48.28 15.71 11.28
C LYS A 417 -48.35 15.49 12.80
N GLU A 418 -47.22 15.20 13.45
CA GLU A 418 -47.11 15.06 14.91
C GLU A 418 -47.46 16.34 15.68
N LEU A 419 -47.24 17.50 15.06
CA LEU A 419 -47.62 18.81 15.61
C LEU A 419 -49.11 19.17 15.38
N GLY A 420 -49.94 18.21 14.98
CA GLY A 420 -51.37 18.43 14.72
C GLY A 420 -51.70 18.83 13.29
N GLY A 421 -50.77 18.66 12.35
CA GLY A 421 -50.98 18.93 10.93
C GLY A 421 -50.82 20.41 10.54
N GLU A 422 -50.74 21.32 11.51
CA GLU A 422 -50.51 22.74 11.33
C GLU A 422 -49.44 23.28 12.27
N ALA A 423 -48.37 23.85 11.71
CA ALA A 423 -47.29 24.41 12.51
C ALA A 423 -46.48 25.46 11.76
N THR A 424 -45.80 26.34 12.49
CA THR A 424 -44.77 27.20 11.91
C THR A 424 -43.55 26.37 11.53
N TRP A 425 -42.78 26.84 10.55
CA TRP A 425 -41.56 26.14 10.14
C TRP A 425 -40.57 25.93 11.30
N ASN A 426 -40.46 26.90 12.22
CA ASN A 426 -39.56 26.76 13.38
C ASN A 426 -40.01 25.65 14.35
N GLN A 427 -41.32 25.48 14.55
CA GLN A 427 -41.86 24.39 15.36
C GLN A 427 -41.57 23.03 14.71
N ILE A 428 -41.78 22.92 13.39
CA ILE A 428 -41.47 21.70 12.63
C ILE A 428 -39.97 21.36 12.73
N LEU A 429 -39.08 22.35 12.60
CA LEU A 429 -37.64 22.13 12.71
C LEU A 429 -37.21 21.68 14.11
N LYS A 430 -37.80 22.30 15.15
CA LYS A 430 -37.54 21.94 16.55
C LYS A 430 -38.02 20.51 16.83
N ASN A 431 -39.23 20.16 16.37
CA ASN A 431 -39.79 18.83 16.55
C ASN A 431 -39.03 17.76 15.73
N ALA A 432 -38.55 18.10 14.53
CA ALA A 432 -37.69 17.21 13.73
C ALA A 432 -36.23 17.13 14.21
N ASN A 433 -35.86 17.83 15.29
CA ASN A 433 -34.51 17.96 15.83
C ASN A 433 -33.42 18.31 14.78
N ARG A 434 -33.68 19.33 13.94
CA ARG A 434 -32.79 19.67 12.80
C ARG A 434 -32.39 21.16 12.74
N LYS A 435 -31.11 21.42 12.38
CA LYS A 435 -30.51 22.76 12.21
C LYS A 435 -29.78 22.85 10.85
N GLY A 436 -29.91 23.94 10.07
CA GLY A 436 -29.06 24.19 8.87
C GLY A 436 -29.61 25.07 7.74
N ASN A 437 -28.77 25.39 6.74
CA ASN A 437 -29.09 26.31 5.63
C ASN A 437 -29.81 25.66 4.43
N SER A 438 -29.80 24.34 4.30
CA SER A 438 -30.52 23.61 3.23
C SER A 438 -32.04 23.51 3.45
N LEU A 439 -32.55 24.12 4.51
CA LEU A 439 -33.94 24.00 5.01
C LEU A 439 -34.97 24.73 4.14
N LEU A 440 -34.63 25.91 3.62
CA LEU A 440 -35.55 26.66 2.75
C LEU A 440 -35.85 25.89 1.46
N THR A 441 -34.86 25.17 0.94
CA THR A 441 -34.99 24.35 -0.27
C THR A 441 -36.00 23.23 -0.07
N TYR A 442 -35.99 22.53 1.07
CA TYR A 442 -36.96 21.46 1.35
C TYR A 442 -38.37 22.00 1.57
N LYS A 443 -38.49 23.11 2.31
CA LYS A 443 -39.78 23.81 2.46
C LYS A 443 -40.38 24.18 1.11
N ASN A 444 -39.59 24.80 0.23
CA ASN A 444 -40.06 25.22 -1.08
C ASN A 444 -40.42 24.03 -1.98
N ARG A 445 -39.72 22.90 -1.85
CA ARG A 445 -40.07 21.65 -2.55
C ARG A 445 -41.38 21.08 -2.08
N LEU A 446 -41.58 20.96 -0.76
CA LEU A 446 -42.83 20.46 -0.18
C LEU A 446 -44.03 21.34 -0.56
N ILE A 447 -43.83 22.66 -0.69
CA ILE A 447 -44.86 23.57 -1.22
C ILE A 447 -45.09 23.31 -2.72
N LYS A 448 -44.00 23.18 -3.50
CA LYS A 448 -44.08 22.96 -4.96
C LYS A 448 -44.70 21.61 -5.32
N SER A 449 -44.47 20.57 -4.53
CA SER A 449 -45.10 19.25 -4.68
C SER A 449 -46.50 19.17 -4.07
N GLU A 450 -47.01 20.29 -3.55
CA GLU A 450 -48.31 20.38 -2.88
C GLU A 450 -48.46 19.49 -1.64
N ASP A 451 -47.37 18.96 -1.09
CA ASP A 451 -47.40 18.15 0.14
C ASP A 451 -47.74 18.99 1.39
N ILE A 452 -47.42 20.29 1.36
CA ILE A 452 -47.82 21.27 2.37
C ILE A 452 -48.34 22.56 1.73
N LYS A 453 -49.29 23.21 2.38
CA LYS A 453 -49.77 24.55 2.04
C LYS A 453 -49.32 25.57 3.08
N CYS A 454 -49.34 26.85 2.71
CA CYS A 454 -48.80 27.93 3.52
C CYS A 454 -49.84 29.06 3.66
N PHE A 455 -50.21 29.41 4.89
CA PHE A 455 -51.27 30.38 5.19
C PHE A 455 -50.81 31.46 6.21
N GLY A 456 -51.56 32.55 6.28
CA GLY A 456 -51.40 33.62 7.29
C GLY A 456 -50.36 34.71 6.98
N LYS A 457 -50.44 35.81 7.75
CA LYS A 457 -49.41 36.87 7.83
C LYS A 457 -48.36 36.45 8.88
N LYS A 458 -47.10 36.84 8.68
CA LYS A 458 -45.91 36.32 9.40
C LYS A 458 -46.13 36.15 10.93
N PRO A 459 -45.71 35.03 11.55
CA PRO A 459 -45.06 33.88 10.94
C PRO A 459 -46.05 33.03 10.12
N LYS A 460 -45.61 32.60 8.94
CA LYS A 460 -46.44 31.76 8.06
C LYS A 460 -46.68 30.39 8.70
N ILE A 461 -47.94 29.97 8.77
CA ILE A 461 -48.36 28.63 9.21
C ILE A 461 -48.30 27.70 8.00
N LEU A 462 -47.79 26.49 8.21
CA LEU A 462 -47.76 25.43 7.21
C LEU A 462 -48.75 24.35 7.62
N GLN A 463 -49.53 23.86 6.65
CA GLN A 463 -50.52 22.81 6.85
C GLN A 463 -50.19 21.63 5.93
N ILE A 464 -50.21 20.40 6.46
CA ILE A 464 -50.05 19.20 5.63
C ILE A 464 -51.30 18.99 4.76
N THR A 465 -51.12 18.63 3.49
CA THR A 465 -52.24 18.34 2.58
C THR A 465 -52.51 16.84 2.50
N ASN A 466 -53.63 16.45 1.87
CA ASN A 466 -53.91 15.06 1.53
C ASN A 466 -52.79 14.40 0.68
N PHE A 467 -52.12 15.17 -0.18
CA PHE A 467 -50.96 14.67 -0.93
C PHE A 467 -49.79 14.34 -0.01
N GLY A 468 -49.46 15.25 0.92
CA GLY A 468 -48.41 15.02 1.91
C GLY A 468 -48.71 13.85 2.85
N GLU A 469 -49.98 13.69 3.26
CA GLU A 469 -50.40 12.53 4.05
C GLU A 469 -50.31 11.22 3.28
N ASN A 470 -50.76 11.19 2.03
CA ASN A 470 -50.66 10.02 1.17
C ASN A 470 -49.20 9.67 0.87
N ARG A 471 -48.34 10.67 0.69
CA ARG A 471 -46.90 10.48 0.52
C ARG A 471 -46.27 9.84 1.76
N LEU A 472 -46.68 10.25 2.97
CA LEU A 472 -46.26 9.61 4.22
C LEU A 472 -46.76 8.16 4.35
N LYS A 473 -48.01 7.88 3.96
CA LYS A 473 -48.60 6.53 4.00
C LYS A 473 -47.93 5.58 3.00
N ASN A 474 -47.63 6.07 1.80
CA ASN A 474 -47.05 5.28 0.71
C ASN A 474 -45.52 5.15 0.79
N SER A 475 -44.86 6.00 1.57
CA SER A 475 -43.46 5.77 1.91
C SER A 475 -43.38 4.58 2.88
N ASN A 476 -43.08 3.39 2.36
CA ASN A 476 -42.73 2.21 3.17
C ASN A 476 -41.61 2.62 4.15
N MET A 477 -41.97 2.97 5.38
CA MET A 477 -41.02 3.34 6.44
C MET A 477 -40.27 2.13 7.00
N ASN A 478 -40.35 0.97 6.35
CA ASN A 478 -39.62 -0.26 6.68
C ASN A 478 -38.09 -0.14 6.62
N TYR A 479 -37.54 1.03 6.28
CA TYR A 479 -36.09 1.28 6.32
C TYR A 479 -35.50 1.35 7.74
N TRP A 480 -36.33 1.21 8.80
CA TRP A 480 -35.92 1.32 10.21
C TRP A 480 -36.40 0.16 11.10
N ASN A 481 -36.98 -0.90 10.53
CA ASN A 481 -37.31 -2.13 11.28
C ASN A 481 -36.22 -3.21 11.09
N ASP A 482 -34.96 -2.80 10.91
CA ASP A 482 -33.76 -3.65 11.03
C ASP A 482 -32.76 -3.00 11.99
#